data_AF-A0A084T2M7-F1
#
_entry.id   AF-A0A084T2M7-F1
#
_cell.length_a   1.000
_cell.length_b   1.000
_cell.length_c   1.000
_cell.angle_alpha   90.00
_cell.angle_beta   90.00
_cell.angle_gamma   90.00
#
_symmetry.space_group_name_H-M   'P 1'
#
loop_
_entity.id
_entity.type
_entity.pdbx_description
1 polymer ?
#
loop_
_entity_poly.entity_id
_entity_poly.type
_entity_poly.pdbx_seq_one_letter_code
_entity_poly.pdbx_strand_id
1 'polypeptide(L)'
;MWPVGSAERLIHGCWLLSIMRLHTFTNECGETLLETYNEINHRIGVNTVYIDLLTLGENYRNTSQILNIIRNNEQPTWVWFTNCDALLDTSLAGWLRSILTTCDVEHLRVAFLLDNKMQYRRIFQHYSAPLYKSTTYLVLKVN
;
A
#
# COMPACT_ATOMS: atom_id res chain seq x y z
N MET A 1 15.78 -4.96 20.29
CA MET A 1 15.79 -3.86 19.28
C MET A 1 16.24 -4.47 17.96
N TRP A 2 15.48 -4.32 16.88
CA TRP A 2 15.81 -4.93 15.58
C TRP A 2 16.98 -4.20 14.90
N PRO A 3 17.84 -4.91 14.13
CA PRO A 3 18.99 -4.31 13.45
C PRO A 3 18.59 -3.16 12.51
N VAL A 4 19.45 -2.15 12.40
CA VAL A 4 19.30 -1.11 11.37
C VAL A 4 19.35 -1.78 10.00
N GLY A 5 18.40 -1.42 9.13
CA GLY A 5 18.30 -2.01 7.79
C GLY A 5 17.67 -3.40 7.74
N SER A 6 17.09 -3.91 8.84
CA SER A 6 16.33 -5.17 8.79
C SER A 6 14.87 -4.95 8.38
N ALA A 7 14.28 -5.98 7.77
CA ALA A 7 12.87 -6.00 7.40
C ALA A 7 11.97 -5.83 8.64
N GLU A 8 12.31 -6.47 9.76
CA GLU A 8 11.60 -6.30 11.03
C GLU A 8 11.57 -4.83 11.44
N ARG A 9 12.72 -4.15 11.46
CA ARG A 9 12.77 -2.74 11.87
C ARG A 9 11.93 -1.87 10.95
N LEU A 10 11.93 -2.15 9.65
CA LEU A 10 11.11 -1.42 8.67
C LEU A 10 9.62 -1.60 8.94
N ILE A 11 9.13 -2.83 9.04
CA ILE A 11 7.70 -3.13 9.25
C ILE A 11 7.23 -2.60 10.60
N HIS A 12 7.94 -2.90 11.68
CA HIS A 12 7.62 -2.35 13.00
C HIS A 12 7.65 -0.82 13.00
N GLY A 13 8.62 -0.21 12.31
CA GLY A 13 8.72 1.23 12.15
C GLY A 13 7.51 1.84 11.42
N CYS A 14 7.01 1.19 10.36
CA CYS A 14 5.82 1.64 9.64
C CYS A 14 4.59 1.70 10.55
N TRP A 15 4.44 0.74 11.45
CA TRP A 15 3.37 0.72 12.43
C TRP A 15 3.56 1.79 13.51
N LEU A 16 4.72 1.80 14.17
CA LEU A 16 5.05 2.71 15.27
C LEU A 16 5.04 4.20 14.88
N LEU A 17 5.44 4.52 13.64
CA LEU A 17 5.53 5.90 13.14
C LEU A 17 4.31 6.30 12.31
N SER A 18 3.26 5.49 12.29
CA SER A 18 2.03 5.75 11.53
C SER A 18 2.28 6.05 10.04
N ILE A 19 3.21 5.32 9.40
CA ILE A 19 3.49 5.45 7.97
C ILE A 19 2.39 4.72 7.19
N MET A 20 1.30 5.42 6.89
CA MET A 20 0.07 4.78 6.38
C MET A 20 0.14 4.29 4.93
N ARG A 21 0.91 5.00 4.08
CA ARG A 21 0.89 4.83 2.63
C ARG A 21 2.29 4.68 2.10
N LEU A 22 2.53 3.56 1.43
CA LEU A 22 3.83 3.11 1.01
C LEU A 22 3.82 2.76 -0.48
N HIS A 23 4.97 2.76 -1.13
CA HIS A 23 5.12 2.21 -2.47
C HIS A 23 6.44 1.45 -2.59
N THR A 24 6.45 0.46 -3.46
CA THR A 24 7.65 -0.31 -3.80
C THR A 24 7.58 -0.71 -5.27
N PHE A 25 8.65 -1.27 -5.81
CA PHE A 25 8.67 -1.75 -7.19
C PHE A 25 8.79 -3.27 -7.24
N THR A 26 8.08 -3.92 -8.15
CA THR A 26 8.08 -5.39 -8.31
C THR A 26 9.48 -5.97 -8.49
N ASN A 27 10.36 -5.24 -9.17
CA ASN A 27 11.75 -5.64 -9.39
C ASN A 27 12.67 -5.43 -8.16
N GLU A 28 12.27 -4.58 -7.21
CA GLU A 28 13.05 -4.27 -6.00
C GLU A 28 12.51 -5.01 -4.76
N CYS A 29 11.22 -5.35 -4.76
CA CYS A 29 10.54 -6.11 -3.73
C CYS A 29 10.01 -7.41 -4.35
N GLY A 30 10.93 -8.33 -4.62
CA GLY A 30 10.60 -9.66 -5.14
C GLY A 30 9.83 -10.51 -4.13
N GLU A 31 9.40 -11.69 -4.59
CA GLU A 31 8.55 -12.64 -3.85
C GLU A 31 9.07 -12.93 -2.44
N THR A 32 10.35 -13.27 -2.29
CA THR A 32 10.97 -13.55 -0.99
C THR A 32 10.86 -12.38 0.00
N LEU A 33 11.00 -11.14 -0.47
CA LEU A 33 10.88 -9.96 0.39
C LEU A 33 9.41 -9.69 0.76
N LEU A 34 8.49 -9.89 -0.17
CA LEU A 34 7.04 -9.79 0.11
C LEU A 34 6.62 -10.83 1.16
N GLU A 35 7.04 -12.09 1.00
CA GLU A 35 6.82 -13.15 1.98
C GLU A 35 7.40 -12.78 3.34
N THR A 36 8.64 -12.30 3.38
CA THR A 36 9.29 -11.84 4.62
C THR A 36 8.46 -10.75 5.30
N TYR A 37 7.98 -9.74 4.56
CA TYR A 37 7.13 -8.68 5.12
C TYR A 37 5.79 -9.21 5.62
N ASN A 38 5.17 -10.14 4.89
CA ASN A 38 3.91 -10.78 5.29
C ASN A 38 4.09 -11.60 6.57
N GLU A 39 5.19 -12.36 6.68
CA GLU A 39 5.52 -13.13 7.88
C GLU A 39 5.77 -12.23 9.09
N ILE A 40 6.46 -11.10 8.91
CA ILE A 40 6.65 -10.12 9.99
C ILE A 40 5.30 -9.54 10.42
N ASN A 41 4.47 -9.08 9.47
CA ASN A 41 3.14 -8.56 9.77
C ASN A 41 2.28 -9.61 10.51
N HIS A 42 2.29 -10.85 10.04
CA HIS A 42 1.57 -11.94 10.70
C HIS A 42 2.04 -12.18 12.14
N ARG A 43 3.36 -12.19 12.38
CA ARG A 43 3.95 -12.33 13.72
C ARG A 43 3.53 -11.23 14.69
N ILE A 44 3.15 -10.05 14.20
CA ILE A 44 2.69 -8.92 15.02
C ILE A 44 1.16 -8.78 15.04
N GLY A 45 0.43 -9.79 14.57
CA GLY A 45 -1.04 -9.83 14.58
C GLY A 45 -1.71 -9.04 13.46
N VAL A 46 -0.95 -8.58 12.46
CA VAL A 46 -1.43 -7.83 11.31
C VAL A 46 -1.86 -8.81 10.21
N ASN A 47 -3.09 -8.66 9.72
CA ASN A 47 -3.57 -9.38 8.55
C ASN A 47 -2.93 -8.82 7.27
N THR A 48 -2.64 -9.66 6.29
CA THR A 48 -2.11 -9.19 4.99
C THR A 48 -3.07 -9.57 3.88
N VAL A 49 -3.43 -8.59 3.03
CA VAL A 49 -4.37 -8.75 1.93
C VAL A 49 -3.77 -8.20 0.64
N TYR A 50 -4.05 -8.87 -0.47
CA TYR A 50 -3.72 -8.39 -1.82
C TYR A 50 -4.99 -7.94 -2.53
N ILE A 51 -4.93 -6.78 -3.16
CA ILE A 51 -6.03 -6.22 -3.94
C ILE A 51 -5.51 -5.89 -5.33
N ASP A 52 -6.00 -6.63 -6.31
CA ASP A 52 -5.79 -6.36 -7.72
C ASP A 52 -6.70 -5.22 -8.16
N LEU A 53 -6.10 -4.06 -8.44
CA LEU A 53 -6.85 -2.86 -8.80
C LEU A 53 -7.55 -2.97 -10.16
N LEU A 54 -7.10 -3.83 -11.08
CA LEU A 54 -7.78 -4.05 -12.36
C LEU A 54 -9.09 -4.82 -12.18
N THR A 55 -9.19 -5.66 -11.15
CA THR A 55 -10.41 -6.45 -10.88
C THR A 55 -11.56 -5.62 -10.33
N LEU A 56 -11.31 -4.39 -9.89
CA LEU A 56 -12.34 -3.51 -9.33
C LEU A 56 -13.36 -3.04 -10.40
N GLY A 57 -12.96 -3.04 -11.69
CA GLY A 57 -13.81 -2.66 -12.82
C GLY A 57 -14.45 -1.28 -12.66
N GLU A 58 -15.56 -1.03 -13.35
CA GLU A 58 -16.30 0.25 -13.26
C GLU A 58 -17.15 0.37 -11.97
N ASN A 59 -17.40 -0.74 -11.27
CA ASN A 59 -18.22 -0.79 -10.06
C ASN A 59 -17.42 -0.69 -8.74
N TYR A 60 -16.19 -0.18 -8.80
CA TYR A 60 -15.28 -0.04 -7.65
C TYR A 60 -15.93 0.65 -6.42
N ARG A 61 -16.96 1.49 -6.62
CA ARG A 61 -17.68 2.18 -5.55
C ARG A 61 -18.66 1.30 -4.76
N ASN A 62 -19.24 0.28 -5.39
CA ASN A 62 -20.35 -0.49 -4.84
C ASN A 62 -19.92 -1.88 -4.32
N THR A 63 -18.82 -2.42 -4.83
CA THR A 63 -18.44 -3.83 -4.60
C THR A 63 -17.09 -3.98 -3.89
N SER A 64 -16.45 -2.89 -3.48
CA SER A 64 -15.03 -2.98 -3.17
C SER A 64 -14.76 -3.66 -1.82
N GLN A 65 -14.03 -4.77 -1.91
CA GLN A 65 -13.31 -5.38 -0.79
C GLN A 65 -12.52 -4.34 0.03
N ILE A 66 -12.03 -3.28 -0.63
CA ILE A 66 -11.38 -2.11 0.00
C ILE A 66 -12.27 -1.46 1.06
N LEU A 67 -13.56 -1.21 0.77
CA LEU A 67 -14.47 -0.60 1.74
C LEU A 67 -14.73 -1.52 2.94
N ASN A 68 -14.80 -2.84 2.72
CA ASN A 68 -14.96 -3.80 3.81
C ASN A 68 -13.72 -3.82 4.71
N ILE A 69 -12.52 -3.82 4.13
CA ILE A 69 -11.26 -3.75 4.88
C ILE A 69 -11.15 -2.44 5.66
N ILE A 70 -11.60 -1.33 5.07
CA ILE A 70 -11.56 -0.01 5.72
C ILE A 70 -12.58 0.11 6.84
N ARG A 71 -13.77 -0.49 6.68
CA ARG A 71 -14.80 -0.49 7.73
C ARG A 71 -14.52 -1.47 8.85
N ASN A 72 -13.82 -2.58 8.57
CA ASN A 72 -13.45 -3.56 9.57
C ASN A 72 -12.16 -3.13 10.27
N ASN A 73 -12.30 -2.35 11.34
CA ASN A 73 -11.18 -1.87 12.15
C ASN A 73 -10.82 -2.79 13.33
N GLU A 74 -11.42 -3.99 13.41
CA GLU A 74 -11.15 -4.95 14.49
C GLU A 74 -9.74 -5.54 14.41
N GLN A 75 -9.14 -5.56 13.20
CA GLN A 75 -7.81 -6.11 12.98
C GLN A 75 -6.92 -5.16 12.14
N PRO A 76 -5.69 -4.85 12.61
CA PRO A 76 -4.68 -4.18 11.80
C PRO A 76 -4.44 -4.93 10.49
N THR A 77 -4.43 -4.22 9.37
CA THR A 77 -4.31 -4.84 8.05
C THR A 77 -3.26 -4.14 7.18
N TRP A 78 -2.38 -4.94 6.59
CA TRP A 78 -1.47 -4.56 5.53
C TRP A 78 -2.08 -4.89 4.17
N VAL A 79 -2.27 -3.89 3.32
CA VAL A 79 -2.87 -4.05 1.99
C VAL A 79 -1.83 -3.84 0.92
N TRP A 80 -1.60 -4.86 0.10
CA TRP A 80 -0.84 -4.77 -1.13
C TRP A 80 -1.78 -4.42 -2.29
N PHE A 81 -1.61 -3.24 -2.89
CA PHE A 81 -2.27 -2.90 -4.14
C PHE A 81 -1.39 -3.34 -5.31
N THR A 82 -1.93 -4.20 -6.17
CA THR A 82 -1.27 -4.68 -7.39
C THR A 82 -1.96 -4.12 -8.63
N ASN A 83 -1.29 -4.24 -9.79
CA ASN A 83 -1.75 -3.71 -11.07
C ASN A 83 -2.11 -2.21 -11.01
N CYS A 84 -1.17 -1.42 -10.48
CA CYS A 84 -1.36 0.01 -10.19
C CYS A 84 -1.60 0.89 -11.42
N ASP A 85 -1.44 0.39 -12.65
CA ASP A 85 -1.82 1.10 -13.87
C ASP A 85 -3.31 1.51 -13.87
N ALA A 86 -4.17 0.79 -13.16
CA ALA A 86 -5.56 1.18 -12.95
C ALA A 86 -5.71 2.59 -12.34
N LEU A 87 -4.72 3.06 -11.57
CA LEU A 87 -4.73 4.39 -10.94
C LEU A 87 -4.39 5.53 -11.92
N LEU A 88 -4.10 5.21 -13.18
CA LEU A 88 -4.05 6.22 -14.25
C LEU A 88 -5.47 6.71 -14.60
N ASP A 89 -6.51 5.93 -14.30
CA ASP A 89 -7.88 6.46 -14.26
C ASP A 89 -8.02 7.41 -13.07
N THR A 90 -8.18 8.69 -13.39
CA THR A 90 -8.35 9.76 -12.40
C THR A 90 -9.57 9.57 -11.50
N SER A 91 -10.59 8.83 -11.96
CA SER A 91 -11.81 8.55 -11.19
C SER A 91 -11.53 7.52 -10.09
N LEU A 92 -10.93 6.38 -10.44
CA LEU A 92 -10.53 5.35 -9.47
C LEU A 92 -9.49 5.90 -8.48
N ALA A 93 -8.46 6.58 -8.98
CA ALA A 93 -7.43 7.17 -8.12
C ALA A 93 -7.99 8.24 -7.18
N GLY A 94 -8.91 9.09 -7.67
CA GLY A 94 -9.59 10.09 -6.86
C GLY A 94 -10.45 9.47 -5.76
N TRP A 95 -11.21 8.43 -6.10
CA TRP A 95 -12.00 7.67 -5.14
C TRP A 95 -11.14 6.98 -4.08
N LEU A 96 -10.08 6.27 -4.51
CA LEU A 96 -9.19 5.58 -3.58
C LEU A 96 -8.51 6.56 -2.62
N ARG A 97 -8.04 7.71 -3.15
CA ARG A 97 -7.51 8.79 -2.31
C ARG A 97 -8.53 9.27 -1.29
N SER A 98 -9.77 9.51 -1.72
CA SER A 98 -10.82 9.97 -0.82
C SER A 98 -10.96 9.01 0.34
N ILE A 99 -11.15 7.71 0.08
CA ILE A 99 -11.36 6.74 1.16
C ILE A 99 -10.14 6.65 2.08
N LEU A 100 -8.93 6.58 1.52
CA LEU A 100 -7.69 6.51 2.31
C LEU A 100 -7.36 7.78 3.09
N THR A 101 -8.14 8.86 2.93
CA THR A 101 -7.92 10.15 3.65
C THR A 101 -9.09 10.55 4.53
N THR A 102 -10.32 10.15 4.19
CA THR A 102 -11.53 10.54 4.92
C THR A 102 -12.02 9.51 5.92
N CYS A 103 -11.65 8.24 5.74
CA CYS A 103 -12.03 7.17 6.67
C CYS A 103 -11.01 7.06 7.80
N ASP A 104 -11.44 6.55 8.95
CA ASP A 104 -10.52 6.10 9.99
C ASP A 104 -9.77 4.87 9.45
N VAL A 105 -8.48 5.08 9.17
CA VAL A 105 -7.60 4.09 8.54
C VAL A 105 -6.36 3.86 9.38
N GLU A 106 -6.39 4.18 10.69
CA GLU A 106 -5.24 3.98 11.59
C GLU A 106 -4.78 2.52 11.66
N HIS A 107 -5.74 1.59 11.54
CA HIS A 107 -5.49 0.15 11.47
C HIS A 107 -4.90 -0.31 10.13
N LEU A 108 -4.79 0.57 9.13
CA LEU A 108 -4.33 0.20 7.80
C LEU A 108 -2.92 0.70 7.47
N ARG A 109 -2.18 -0.16 6.79
CA ARG A 109 -0.98 0.21 6.05
C ARG A 109 -1.18 -0.26 4.63
N VAL A 110 -1.09 0.65 3.66
CA VAL A 110 -1.26 0.32 2.24
C VAL A 110 0.07 0.45 1.53
N ALA A 111 0.41 -0.52 0.71
CA ALA A 111 1.62 -0.54 -0.10
C ALA A 111 1.26 -0.75 -1.57
N PHE A 112 1.61 0.23 -2.40
CA PHE A 112 1.44 0.15 -3.85
C PHE A 112 2.63 -0.61 -4.45
N LEU A 113 2.37 -1.77 -5.04
CA LEU A 113 3.35 -2.55 -5.78
C LEU A 113 3.36 -2.07 -7.23
N LEU A 114 4.40 -1.32 -7.58
CA LEU A 114 4.52 -0.64 -8.88
C LEU A 114 5.42 -1.42 -9.83
N ASP A 115 5.16 -1.35 -11.12
CA ASP A 115 5.97 -2.06 -12.11
C ASP A 115 7.32 -1.38 -12.33
N ASN A 116 7.32 -0.05 -12.33
CA ASN A 116 8.51 0.75 -12.62
C ASN A 116 8.38 2.22 -12.19
N LYS A 117 9.51 2.93 -12.24
CA LYS A 117 9.61 4.35 -11.88
C LYS A 117 8.76 5.27 -12.77
N MET A 118 8.43 4.89 -14.00
CA MET A 118 7.56 5.69 -14.87
C MET A 118 6.11 5.66 -14.36
N GLN A 119 5.61 4.48 -13.99
CA GLN A 119 4.30 4.32 -13.37
C GLN A 119 4.22 5.13 -12.07
N TYR A 120 5.24 5.05 -11.21
CA TYR A 120 5.35 5.90 -10.01
C TYR A 120 5.25 7.40 -10.33
N ARG A 121 6.00 7.87 -11.32
CA ARG A 121 5.99 9.29 -11.73
C ARG A 121 4.61 9.75 -12.15
N ARG A 122 3.91 8.94 -12.95
CA ARG A 122 2.58 9.27 -13.47
C ARG A 122 1.51 9.30 -12.37
N ILE A 123 1.55 8.37 -11.42
CA ILE A 123 0.53 8.24 -10.36
C ILE A 123 0.82 9.18 -9.18
N PHE A 124 2.08 9.27 -8.73
CA PHE A 124 2.45 9.92 -7.47
C PHE A 124 3.31 11.18 -7.63
N GLN A 125 3.89 11.47 -8.80
CA GLN A 125 4.72 12.67 -9.00
C GLN A 125 4.19 13.65 -10.03
N HIS A 126 3.04 13.37 -10.62
CA HIS A 126 2.35 14.31 -11.49
C HIS A 126 1.43 15.22 -10.67
N TYR A 127 1.61 16.54 -10.77
CA TYR A 127 0.89 17.50 -9.92
C TYR A 127 -0.65 17.41 -10.05
N SER A 128 -1.15 17.13 -11.25
CA SER A 128 -2.60 16.97 -11.48
C SER A 128 -3.12 15.58 -11.12
N ALA A 129 -2.25 14.62 -10.74
CA ALA A 129 -2.70 13.28 -10.36
C ALA A 129 -3.31 13.31 -8.95
N PRO A 130 -4.40 12.56 -8.71
CA PRO A 130 -5.05 12.56 -7.40
C PRO A 130 -4.11 12.18 -6.25
N LEU A 131 -3.22 11.21 -6.46
CA LEU A 131 -2.31 10.65 -5.45
C LEU A 131 -0.94 11.36 -5.39
N TYR A 132 -0.83 12.61 -5.85
CA TYR A 132 0.43 13.36 -5.82
C TYR A 132 1.08 13.36 -4.42
N LYS A 133 2.34 12.91 -4.35
CA LYS A 133 3.19 12.79 -3.15
C LYS A 133 2.54 12.06 -1.97
N SER A 134 1.61 11.14 -2.22
CA SER A 134 0.84 10.50 -1.15
C SER A 134 1.49 9.27 -0.51
N THR A 135 2.69 8.86 -0.93
CA THR A 135 3.33 7.60 -0.52
C THR A 135 4.78 7.76 -0.06
N THR A 136 5.21 6.88 0.85
CA THR A 136 6.59 6.70 1.31
C THR A 136 7.21 5.48 0.63
N TYR A 137 8.50 5.49 0.32
CA TYR A 137 9.14 4.35 -0.34
C TYR A 137 9.41 3.20 0.65
N LEU A 138 9.03 1.97 0.29
CA LEU A 138 9.13 0.74 1.06
C LEU A 138 10.11 -0.23 0.41
N VAL A 139 11.40 0.07 0.56
CA VAL A 139 12.48 -0.88 0.29
C VAL A 139 13.61 -0.58 1.25
N LEU A 140 14.26 -1.64 1.72
CA LEU A 140 15.54 -1.54 2.40
C LEU A 140 16.59 -1.12 1.38
N LYS A 141 17.06 0.14 1.46
CA LYS A 141 18.33 0.48 0.83
C LYS A 141 19.44 -0.19 1.64
N VAL A 142 19.86 -1.36 1.21
CA VAL A 142 21.13 -1.93 1.65
C VAL A 142 22.20 -1.12 0.91
N ASN A 143 22.91 -0.27 1.65
CA ASN A 143 24.14 0.35 1.16
C ASN A 143 25.28 -0.67 1.24
#